data_AF-A0A1M3MSK2-F1
#
_entry.id   AF-A0A1M3MSK2-F1
#
_cell.length_a   1.000
_cell.length_b   1.000
_cell.length_c   1.000
_cell.angle_alpha   90.00
_cell.angle_beta   90.00
_cell.angle_gamma   90.00
#
_symmetry.space_group_name_H-M   'P 1'
#
loop_
_entity.id
_entity.type
_entity.pdbx_description
1 polymer ?
#
loop_
_entity_poly.entity_id
_entity_poly.type
_entity_poly.pdbx_seq_one_letter_code
_entity_poly.pdbx_strand_id
1 'polypeptide(L)'
;MSVRTLAAVRRTALWTVLTTTALGGLLFACDEVYADPVTAPFSSFFGTADSGLTSTRTPPFACTGAPEENSPCIQPNAVCEQGQSPDSKCNTLFVCANDSQFGAYWTEQTAPSCNTICPDPSQIVDGAPCELGDAGGPEAELHCTTSLGTCACTTGRDGTHAHARKWVCTKPADSLCPPSRPMLGQPCSGQRSCDYGSCVSKRGMRMICEDDVWQTEVATCE
;
A
#
# COMPACT_ATOMS: atom_id res chain seq x y z
N MET A 1 20.83 -78.08 28.14
CA MET A 1 19.97 -79.27 27.93
C MET A 1 18.60 -79.00 28.53
N SER A 2 17.60 -78.66 27.72
CA SER A 2 16.25 -79.24 27.79
C SER A 2 15.41 -78.61 26.68
N VAL A 3 14.90 -79.48 25.82
CA VAL A 3 14.00 -79.22 24.68
C VAL A 3 12.58 -79.49 25.16
N ARG A 4 11.58 -78.71 24.68
CA ARG A 4 10.19 -79.10 24.37
C ARG A 4 9.39 -77.85 23.96
N THR A 5 9.09 -77.61 22.68
CA THR A 5 8.08 -78.19 21.75
C THR A 5 6.70 -77.51 21.79
N LEU A 6 6.29 -77.04 20.59
CA LEU A 6 4.97 -77.19 19.90
C LEU A 6 3.75 -76.52 20.59
N ALA A 7 2.73 -75.98 19.94
CA ALA A 7 2.15 -76.04 18.59
C ALA A 7 1.30 -74.75 18.44
N ALA A 8 1.34 -74.00 17.33
CA ALA A 8 0.56 -74.17 16.10
C ALA A 8 -0.97 -74.02 16.24
N VAL A 9 -1.57 -73.43 15.18
CA VAL A 9 -2.85 -73.81 14.53
C VAL A 9 -4.02 -72.81 14.64
N ARG A 10 -4.23 -72.11 13.50
CA ARG A 10 -5.50 -71.92 12.73
C ARG A 10 -6.62 -71.09 13.41
N ARG A 11 -7.54 -70.42 12.71
CA ARG A 11 -7.97 -70.28 11.31
C ARG A 11 -9.10 -69.23 11.32
N THR A 12 -9.36 -68.64 10.14
CA THR A 12 -10.71 -68.24 9.63
C THR A 12 -11.48 -67.17 10.41
N ALA A 13 -12.29 -66.29 9.81
CA ALA A 13 -12.75 -66.14 8.44
C ALA A 13 -13.29 -64.71 8.26
N LEU A 14 -13.47 -64.37 6.98
CA LEU A 14 -14.45 -63.46 6.38
C LEU A 14 -15.58 -62.97 7.30
N TRP A 15 -16.05 -61.74 7.09
CA TRP A 15 -17.32 -61.45 6.38
C TRP A 15 -17.49 -59.94 6.21
N THR A 16 -17.77 -59.57 4.96
CA THR A 16 -18.23 -58.29 4.43
C THR A 16 -19.44 -57.71 5.17
N VAL A 17 -19.46 -56.39 5.37
CA VAL A 17 -20.69 -55.58 5.25
C VAL A 17 -20.38 -54.32 4.47
N LEU A 18 -20.96 -54.26 3.27
CA LEU A 18 -21.13 -53.07 2.46
C LEU A 18 -22.44 -52.43 2.91
N THR A 19 -22.42 -51.20 3.44
CA THR A 19 -23.62 -50.36 3.51
C THR A 19 -23.28 -48.92 3.16
N THR A 20 -24.05 -48.47 2.18
CA THR A 20 -24.06 -47.20 1.48
C THR A 20 -24.69 -46.05 2.28
N THR A 21 -24.22 -44.84 1.95
CA THR A 21 -24.92 -43.54 1.96
C THR A 21 -25.34 -42.90 3.28
N ALA A 22 -24.69 -41.79 3.62
CA ALA A 22 -25.38 -40.52 3.85
C ALA A 22 -24.42 -39.34 3.58
N LEU A 23 -24.82 -38.48 2.65
CA LEU A 23 -24.23 -37.17 2.42
C LEU A 23 -24.23 -36.36 3.73
N GLY A 24 -23.05 -36.14 4.31
CA GLY A 24 -22.81 -35.09 5.29
C GLY A 24 -22.09 -33.97 4.56
N GLY A 25 -22.86 -33.02 4.05
CA GLY A 25 -22.34 -31.84 3.34
C GLY A 25 -21.26 -31.15 4.17
N LEU A 26 -20.12 -30.93 3.53
CA LEU A 26 -19.13 -29.94 3.92
C LEU A 26 -19.87 -28.61 4.11
N LEU A 27 -20.10 -28.22 5.36
CA LEU A 27 -20.29 -26.81 5.69
C LEU A 27 -18.91 -26.15 5.55
N PHE A 28 -18.53 -25.90 4.30
CA PHE A 28 -17.75 -24.72 4.01
C PHE A 28 -18.56 -23.55 4.59
N ALA A 29 -18.05 -22.93 5.65
CA ALA A 29 -18.39 -21.55 5.93
C ALA A 29 -17.85 -20.74 4.74
N CYS A 30 -18.61 -20.72 3.65
CA CYS A 30 -18.61 -19.59 2.75
C CYS A 30 -19.17 -18.46 3.59
N ASP A 31 -18.26 -17.75 4.25
CA ASP A 31 -18.48 -16.36 4.61
C ASP A 31 -19.06 -15.72 3.34
N GLU A 32 -20.33 -15.31 3.40
CA GLU A 32 -20.96 -14.64 2.28
C GLU A 32 -20.19 -13.34 2.09
N VAL A 33 -19.21 -13.40 1.20
CA VAL A 33 -18.55 -12.24 0.60
C VAL A 33 -19.70 -11.39 0.11
N TYR A 34 -19.99 -10.33 0.86
CA TYR A 34 -20.85 -9.26 0.44
C TYR A 34 -20.19 -8.67 -0.80
N ALA A 35 -20.58 -9.19 -1.95
CA ALA A 35 -20.28 -8.60 -3.24
C ALA A 35 -21.10 -7.32 -3.29
N ASP A 36 -20.48 -6.22 -2.91
CA ASP A 36 -21.09 -4.91 -3.07
C ASP A 36 -21.39 -4.72 -4.57
N PRO A 37 -22.65 -4.55 -4.99
CA PRO A 37 -22.96 -4.32 -6.38
C PRO A 37 -22.38 -2.97 -6.80
N VAL A 38 -21.37 -3.02 -7.67
CA VAL A 38 -20.89 -1.85 -8.42
C VAL A 38 -22.11 -1.21 -9.10
N THR A 39 -22.55 -0.07 -8.57
CA THR A 39 -23.57 0.72 -9.24
C THR A 39 -22.87 1.42 -10.40
N ALA A 40 -23.14 0.99 -11.64
CA ALA A 40 -22.60 1.63 -12.83
C ALA A 40 -22.99 3.12 -12.84
N PRO A 41 -22.04 4.06 -13.05
CA PRO A 41 -22.38 5.48 -13.01
C PRO A 41 -23.22 5.85 -14.22
N PHE A 42 -24.33 6.54 -13.92
CA PHE A 42 -25.28 7.10 -14.86
C PHE A 42 -24.60 8.10 -15.80
N SER A 43 -24.90 7.96 -17.08
CA SER A 43 -24.69 8.97 -18.11
C SER A 43 -25.59 10.20 -17.86
N SER A 44 -25.00 11.39 -17.67
CA SER A 44 -25.37 12.68 -18.31
C SER A 44 -25.08 13.95 -17.48
N PHE A 45 -24.17 14.77 -18.02
CA PHE A 45 -24.21 16.25 -18.18
C PHE A 45 -23.80 17.26 -17.05
N PHE A 46 -22.79 18.06 -17.44
CA PHE A 46 -22.36 19.43 -17.04
C PHE A 46 -21.74 19.71 -15.65
N GLY A 47 -20.40 19.88 -15.66
CA GLY A 47 -19.76 21.10 -15.13
C GLY A 47 -19.31 21.08 -13.67
N THR A 48 -18.11 20.55 -13.40
CA THR A 48 -17.13 21.15 -12.46
C THR A 48 -15.79 20.44 -12.68
N ALA A 49 -14.70 21.21 -12.63
CA ALA A 49 -13.36 20.77 -13.03
C ALA A 49 -12.94 19.44 -12.36
N ASP A 50 -12.79 18.39 -13.18
CA ASP A 50 -12.09 17.19 -12.79
C ASP A 50 -10.63 17.55 -12.48
N SER A 51 -10.33 17.75 -11.21
CA SER A 51 -8.95 17.65 -10.67
C SER A 51 -8.53 16.19 -10.51
N GLY A 52 -9.04 15.32 -11.39
CA GLY A 52 -8.81 13.88 -11.46
C GLY A 52 -7.89 13.56 -12.61
N LEU A 53 -6.67 14.12 -12.61
CA LEU A 53 -5.61 13.58 -13.46
C LEU A 53 -5.24 12.20 -12.93
N THR A 54 -5.70 11.19 -13.67
CA THR A 54 -5.19 9.82 -13.67
C THR A 54 -3.68 9.93 -13.85
N SER A 55 -3.02 9.89 -12.71
CA SER A 55 -1.66 10.37 -12.54
C SER A 55 -0.73 9.25 -12.99
N THR A 56 -0.33 9.27 -14.26
CA THR A 56 0.97 8.71 -14.66
C THR A 56 2.04 9.59 -14.02
N ARG A 57 2.19 9.46 -12.69
CA ARG A 57 3.06 10.31 -11.88
C ARG A 57 4.49 10.08 -12.33
N THR A 58 5.07 11.06 -13.00
CA THR A 58 6.50 11.32 -12.81
C THR A 58 6.71 11.32 -11.30
N PRO A 59 7.55 10.42 -10.76
CA PRO A 59 7.75 10.35 -9.33
C PRO A 59 8.35 11.68 -8.84
N PRO A 60 7.94 12.19 -7.67
CA PRO A 60 8.34 13.53 -7.25
C PRO A 60 9.84 13.59 -6.95
N PHE A 61 10.52 14.63 -7.44
CA PHE A 61 11.92 14.90 -7.10
C PHE A 61 12.02 15.97 -6.00
N ALA A 62 13.21 16.15 -5.43
CA ALA A 62 13.45 17.17 -4.41
C ALA A 62 13.37 18.59 -5.01
N CYS A 63 12.59 19.49 -4.40
CA CYS A 63 12.58 20.88 -4.86
C CYS A 63 13.92 21.58 -4.59
N THR A 64 14.47 22.29 -5.59
CA THR A 64 15.66 23.15 -5.45
C THR A 64 15.26 24.50 -4.86
N GLY A 65 14.76 24.47 -3.61
CA GLY A 65 13.97 25.57 -3.03
C GLY A 65 12.50 25.51 -3.48
N ALA A 66 11.59 26.06 -2.67
CA ALA A 66 10.17 26.12 -3.00
C ALA A 66 9.99 26.97 -4.27
N PRO A 67 9.47 26.42 -5.38
CA PRO A 67 9.11 27.23 -6.53
C PRO A 67 8.05 28.27 -6.12
N GLU A 68 8.15 29.47 -6.66
CA GLU A 68 7.09 30.47 -6.48
C GLU A 68 5.87 30.07 -7.33
N GLU A 69 4.67 30.21 -6.76
CA GLU A 69 3.43 29.94 -7.48
C GLU A 69 3.34 30.80 -8.76
N ASN A 70 2.93 30.20 -9.87
CA ASN A 70 2.87 30.81 -11.21
C ASN A 70 4.23 31.17 -11.83
N SER A 71 5.36 30.83 -11.21
CA SER A 71 6.68 30.98 -11.84
C SER A 71 6.88 29.97 -12.98
N PRO A 72 7.65 30.32 -14.03
CA PRO A 72 7.84 29.45 -15.18
C PRO A 72 8.60 28.17 -14.83
N CYS A 73 8.25 27.06 -15.48
CA CYS A 73 8.94 25.78 -15.35
C CYS A 73 9.31 25.19 -16.71
N ILE A 74 10.40 24.41 -16.74
CA ILE A 74 11.00 23.92 -17.99
C ILE A 74 10.35 22.61 -18.46
N GLN A 75 9.91 21.77 -17.52
CA GLN A 75 9.44 20.42 -17.80
C GLN A 75 7.96 20.28 -17.41
N PRO A 76 7.02 20.36 -18.37
CA PRO A 76 5.61 20.07 -18.16
C PRO A 76 5.41 18.75 -17.40
N ASN A 77 4.48 18.74 -16.45
CA ASN A 77 4.16 17.61 -15.57
C ASN A 77 5.30 17.16 -14.64
N ALA A 78 6.37 17.95 -14.52
CA ALA A 78 7.34 17.75 -13.46
C ALA A 78 6.68 17.99 -12.10
N VAL A 79 6.99 17.12 -11.13
CA VAL A 79 6.48 17.23 -9.77
C VAL A 79 7.67 17.31 -8.83
N CYS A 80 7.75 18.34 -8.02
CA CYS A 80 8.72 18.38 -6.92
C CYS A 80 7.99 18.38 -5.58
N GLU A 81 8.62 17.78 -4.56
CA GLU A 81 8.08 17.68 -3.21
C GLU A 81 8.93 18.46 -2.24
N GLN A 82 8.26 19.18 -1.35
CA GLN A 82 8.88 19.90 -0.24
C GLN A 82 8.14 19.62 1.06
N GLY A 83 8.87 19.18 2.07
CA GLY A 83 8.35 18.98 3.43
C GLY A 83 9.19 17.99 4.21
N GLN A 84 8.96 17.94 5.53
CA GLN A 84 9.72 17.09 6.45
C GLN A 84 8.98 15.81 6.85
N SER A 85 7.76 15.60 6.34
CA SER A 85 6.97 14.45 6.72
C SER A 85 7.44 13.20 5.97
N PRO A 86 7.49 12.04 6.65
CA PRO A 86 7.65 10.76 5.96
C PRO A 86 6.40 10.36 5.16
N ASP A 87 5.21 10.92 5.43
CA ASP A 87 4.03 10.73 4.56
C ASP A 87 4.05 11.78 3.43
N SER A 88 4.11 11.32 2.18
CA SER A 88 4.21 12.19 1.01
C SER A 88 3.00 13.10 0.83
N LYS A 89 1.81 12.74 1.33
CA LYS A 89 0.63 13.64 1.28
C LYS A 89 0.74 14.81 2.25
N CYS A 90 1.61 14.72 3.25
CA CYS A 90 1.85 15.78 4.22
C CYS A 90 2.88 16.80 3.77
N ASN A 91 3.55 16.51 2.65
CA ASN A 91 4.51 17.42 2.05
C ASN A 91 3.81 18.19 0.94
N THR A 92 4.18 19.46 0.80
CA THR A 92 3.69 20.30 -0.29
C THR A 92 4.25 19.77 -1.61
N LEU A 93 3.37 19.60 -2.59
CA LEU A 93 3.76 19.23 -3.94
C LEU A 93 3.67 20.45 -4.84
N PHE A 94 4.70 20.66 -5.65
CA PHE A 94 4.66 21.64 -6.73
C PHE A 94 4.58 20.88 -8.04
N VAL A 95 3.54 21.19 -8.83
CA VAL A 95 3.31 20.56 -10.13
C VAL A 95 3.51 21.60 -11.21
N CYS A 96 4.38 21.30 -12.18
CA CYS A 96 4.55 22.11 -13.37
C CYS A 96 3.35 21.87 -14.30
N ALA A 97 2.30 22.67 -14.12
CA ALA A 97 1.14 22.65 -14.98
C ALA A 97 1.51 23.15 -16.37
N ASN A 98 0.82 22.68 -17.38
CA ASN A 98 1.00 23.13 -18.76
C ASN A 98 -0.34 23.62 -19.30
N ASP A 99 -0.45 24.94 -19.45
CA ASP A 99 -1.65 25.57 -19.99
C ASP A 99 -1.39 26.07 -21.42
N SER A 100 -2.38 25.85 -22.29
CA SER A 100 -2.29 26.24 -23.70
C SER A 100 -2.15 27.75 -23.95
N GLN A 101 -2.59 28.59 -23.01
CA GLN A 101 -2.56 30.05 -23.10
C GLN A 101 -1.35 30.65 -22.38
N PHE A 102 -0.93 30.07 -21.24
CA PHE A 102 0.11 30.64 -20.37
C PHE A 102 1.45 29.89 -20.40
N GLY A 103 1.51 28.73 -21.06
CA GLY A 103 2.69 27.88 -21.07
C GLY A 103 2.84 27.07 -19.78
N ALA A 104 4.08 26.67 -19.46
CA ALA A 104 4.38 25.83 -18.32
C ALA A 104 4.72 26.66 -17.08
N TYR A 105 3.99 26.46 -15.98
CA TYR A 105 4.17 27.18 -14.72
C TYR A 105 3.97 26.28 -13.49
N TRP A 106 4.63 26.64 -12.39
CA TRP A 106 4.50 25.94 -11.12
C TRP A 106 3.16 26.25 -10.45
N THR A 107 2.50 25.20 -9.99
CA THR A 107 1.29 25.26 -9.17
C THR A 107 1.57 24.61 -7.82
N GLU A 108 1.22 25.28 -6.73
CA GLU A 108 1.31 24.70 -5.40
C GLU A 108 0.08 23.83 -5.13
N GLN A 109 0.33 22.60 -4.70
CA GLN A 109 -0.67 21.74 -4.10
C GLN A 109 -0.34 21.63 -2.61
N THR A 110 -0.93 22.55 -1.84
CA THR A 110 -0.73 22.59 -0.40
C THR A 110 -1.19 21.28 0.22
N ALA A 111 -0.33 20.70 1.06
CA ALA A 111 -0.66 19.49 1.78
C ALA A 111 -1.90 19.72 2.67
N PRO A 112 -2.84 18.77 2.72
CA PRO A 112 -3.83 18.78 3.80
C PRO A 112 -3.11 18.79 5.15
N SER A 113 -3.68 19.48 6.15
CA SER A 113 -3.14 19.47 7.50
C SER A 113 -3.00 18.03 7.99
N CYS A 114 -1.77 17.58 8.16
CA CYS A 114 -1.51 16.23 8.64
C CYS A 114 -1.73 16.15 10.14
N ASN A 115 -2.98 15.87 10.50
CA ASN A 115 -3.38 15.48 11.83
C ASN A 115 -3.61 13.97 11.84
N THR A 116 -2.59 13.21 11.42
CA THR A 116 -2.61 11.75 11.42
C THR A 116 -2.23 11.26 12.81
N ILE A 117 -3.21 11.26 13.71
CA ILE A 117 -3.07 10.57 15.00
C ILE A 117 -3.01 9.08 14.69
N CYS A 118 -1.80 8.55 14.61
CA CYS A 118 -1.59 7.10 14.58
C CYS A 118 -2.10 6.50 15.88
N PRO A 119 -2.79 5.34 15.84
CA PRO A 119 -3.10 4.61 17.04
C PRO A 119 -1.81 4.16 17.75
N ASP A 120 -1.96 3.66 18.98
CA ASP A 120 -0.82 3.11 19.69
C ASP A 120 -0.14 2.03 18.83
N PRO A 121 1.19 2.03 18.67
CA PRO A 121 1.88 1.04 17.84
C PRO A 121 1.56 -0.41 18.18
N SER A 122 1.17 -0.72 19.42
CA SER A 122 0.72 -2.06 19.83
C SER A 122 -0.61 -2.49 19.21
N GLN A 123 -1.41 -1.54 18.71
CA GLN A 123 -2.68 -1.78 18.01
C GLN A 123 -2.49 -1.94 16.49
N ILE A 124 -1.30 -1.65 15.97
CA ILE A 124 -0.96 -1.82 14.56
C ILE A 124 -0.38 -3.22 14.37
N VAL A 125 -1.22 -4.12 13.85
CA VAL A 125 -0.85 -5.50 13.57
C VAL A 125 -0.98 -5.75 12.08
N ASP A 126 0.09 -6.19 11.44
CA ASP A 126 0.09 -6.48 10.01
C ASP A 126 -0.99 -7.50 9.63
N GLY A 127 -1.77 -7.20 8.59
CA GLY A 127 -2.92 -7.97 8.13
C GLY A 127 -4.22 -7.80 8.94
N ALA A 128 -4.18 -7.13 10.09
CA ALA A 128 -5.37 -6.89 10.91
C ALA A 128 -6.26 -5.81 10.29
N PRO A 129 -7.60 -5.86 10.51
CA PRO A 129 -8.50 -4.82 10.04
C PRO A 129 -8.18 -3.46 10.70
N CYS A 130 -8.49 -2.38 9.98
CA CYS A 130 -8.28 -1.02 10.47
C CYS A 130 -9.36 -0.08 9.94
N GLU A 131 -9.64 1.00 10.68
CA GLU A 131 -10.66 1.99 10.33
C GLU A 131 -10.06 3.39 10.25
N LEU A 132 -10.56 4.20 9.30
CA LEU A 132 -10.14 5.58 9.07
C LEU A 132 -11.24 6.59 9.45
N GLY A 133 -12.07 6.28 10.45
CA GLY A 133 -13.20 7.11 10.87
C GLY A 133 -14.09 7.65 9.73
N ASP A 134 -14.85 8.71 10.02
CA ASP A 134 -15.78 9.33 9.06
C ASP A 134 -15.09 10.15 7.94
N ALA A 135 -13.76 10.25 7.96
CA ALA A 135 -12.97 11.02 6.98
C ALA A 135 -12.52 10.17 5.77
N GLY A 136 -12.89 8.89 5.73
CA GLY A 136 -12.23 7.90 4.88
C GLY A 136 -12.93 7.59 3.56
N GLY A 137 -12.91 8.50 2.59
CA GLY A 137 -13.24 8.17 1.19
C GLY A 137 -12.38 7.01 0.65
N PRO A 138 -12.69 6.43 -0.53
CA PRO A 138 -11.94 5.29 -1.07
C PRO A 138 -10.43 5.54 -1.24
N GLU A 139 -10.02 6.80 -1.37
CA GLU A 139 -8.62 7.26 -1.51
C GLU A 139 -7.91 7.59 -0.17
N ALA A 140 -8.62 7.42 0.95
CA ALA A 140 -8.06 7.65 2.27
C ALA A 140 -7.18 6.48 2.71
N GLU A 141 -6.00 6.83 3.22
CA GLU A 141 -5.05 5.93 3.88
C GLU A 141 -4.45 6.68 5.06
N LEU A 142 -4.11 5.94 6.12
CA LEU A 142 -3.33 6.43 7.25
C LEU A 142 -1.97 5.73 7.24
N HIS A 143 -0.90 6.50 7.16
CA HIS A 143 0.47 6.00 7.20
C HIS A 143 1.10 6.30 8.55
N CYS A 144 1.67 5.28 9.16
CA CYS A 144 2.25 5.30 10.50
C CYS A 144 3.64 4.67 10.49
N THR A 145 4.61 5.33 11.12
CA THR A 145 5.92 4.72 11.37
C THR A 145 5.86 3.98 12.71
N THR A 146 6.22 2.70 12.70
CA THR A 146 6.22 1.81 13.87
C THR A 146 7.54 1.05 13.98
N SER A 147 7.69 0.24 15.02
CA SER A 147 8.82 -0.70 15.14
C SER A 147 8.83 -1.79 14.06
N LEU A 148 7.69 -2.06 13.42
CA LEU A 148 7.54 -2.96 12.29
C LEU A 148 7.92 -2.30 10.95
N GLY A 149 8.26 -1.02 10.95
CA GLY A 149 8.53 -0.23 9.75
C GLY A 149 7.39 0.74 9.43
N THR A 150 7.16 0.98 8.15
CA THR A 150 6.08 1.86 7.68
C THR A 150 4.81 1.03 7.50
N CYS A 151 3.76 1.39 8.22
CA CYS A 151 2.46 0.71 8.18
C CYS A 151 1.41 1.63 7.58
N ALA A 152 0.61 1.10 6.66
CA ALA A 152 -0.51 1.80 6.06
C ALA A 152 -1.82 1.10 6.40
N CYS A 153 -2.81 1.84 6.89
CA CYS A 153 -4.19 1.37 6.89
C CYS A 153 -4.76 1.64 5.49
N THR A 154 -4.84 0.59 4.68
CA THR A 154 -5.08 0.68 3.24
C THR A 154 -6.07 -0.39 2.78
N THR A 155 -6.66 -0.17 1.61
CA THR A 155 -7.45 -1.17 0.86
C THR A 155 -6.62 -1.89 -0.21
N GLY A 156 -5.30 -1.73 -0.17
CA GLY A 156 -4.38 -2.18 -1.22
C GLY A 156 -4.06 -1.07 -2.22
N ARG A 157 -3.02 -1.29 -3.03
CA ARG A 157 -2.54 -0.32 -4.04
C ARG A 157 -3.60 0.01 -5.10
N ASP A 158 -4.38 -0.98 -5.49
CA ASP A 158 -5.45 -0.88 -6.50
C ASP A 158 -6.76 -0.33 -5.93
N GLY A 159 -6.92 -0.38 -4.61
CA GLY A 159 -8.07 0.20 -3.91
C GLY A 159 -9.39 -0.52 -4.14
N THR A 160 -9.38 -1.70 -4.76
CA THR A 160 -10.56 -2.44 -5.24
C THR A 160 -11.50 -2.91 -4.12
N HIS A 161 -11.03 -2.89 -2.87
CA HIS A 161 -11.81 -3.31 -1.70
C HIS A 161 -11.99 -2.15 -0.70
N ALA A 162 -12.69 -1.08 -1.12
CA ALA A 162 -12.89 0.18 -0.38
C ALA A 162 -13.31 0.00 1.10
N HIS A 163 -14.07 -1.05 1.41
CA HIS A 163 -14.62 -1.31 2.75
C HIS A 163 -13.83 -2.35 3.57
N ALA A 164 -12.79 -2.97 3.02
CA ALA A 164 -11.99 -4.00 3.69
C ALA A 164 -10.56 -3.50 3.98
N ARG A 165 -10.45 -2.38 4.71
CA ARG A 165 -9.15 -1.82 5.08
C ARG A 165 -8.41 -2.72 6.07
N LYS A 166 -7.13 -2.90 5.83
CA LYS A 166 -6.22 -3.64 6.71
C LYS A 166 -4.94 -2.84 6.92
N TRP A 167 -4.31 -3.06 8.06
CA TRP A 167 -2.94 -2.64 8.29
C TRP A 167 -2.03 -3.48 7.39
N VAL A 168 -1.20 -2.81 6.61
CA VAL A 168 -0.12 -3.43 5.86
C VAL A 168 1.18 -2.77 6.22
N CYS A 169 2.09 -3.52 6.83
CA CYS A 169 3.36 -3.04 7.32
C CYS A 169 4.50 -3.50 6.41
N THR A 170 5.33 -2.56 5.98
CA THR A 170 6.54 -2.81 5.20
C THR A 170 7.75 -2.37 5.99
N LYS A 171 8.69 -3.30 6.17
CA LYS A 171 10.03 -3.00 6.66
C LYS A 171 11.00 -3.10 5.49
N PRO A 172 11.81 -2.07 5.22
CA PRO A 172 12.89 -2.20 4.25
C PRO A 172 13.79 -3.41 4.62
N ALA A 173 14.07 -4.26 3.63
CA ALA A 173 14.85 -5.49 3.86
C ALA A 173 16.32 -5.20 4.23
N ASP A 174 16.87 -4.09 3.74
CA ASP A 174 18.22 -3.64 4.08
C ASP A 174 18.20 -2.91 5.42
N SER A 175 18.99 -3.41 6.38
CA SER A 175 19.18 -2.81 7.71
C SER A 175 19.72 -1.37 7.69
N LEU A 176 20.31 -0.94 6.57
CA LEU A 176 20.82 0.41 6.36
C LEU A 176 19.76 1.38 5.84
N CYS A 177 18.57 0.88 5.47
CA CYS A 177 17.44 1.73 5.16
C CYS A 177 16.88 2.36 6.46
N PRO A 178 16.63 3.68 6.46
CA PRO A 178 15.89 4.31 7.55
C PRO A 178 14.53 3.62 7.77
N PRO A 179 14.05 3.54 9.03
CA PRO A 179 12.78 2.86 9.34
C PRO A 179 11.55 3.60 8.79
N SER A 180 11.65 4.91 8.60
CA SER A 180 10.65 5.75 7.93
C SER A 180 11.16 6.22 6.58
N ARG A 181 10.25 6.54 5.66
CA ARG A 181 10.59 7.18 4.38
C ARG A 181 11.48 8.42 4.62
N PRO A 182 12.70 8.47 4.06
CA PRO A 182 13.54 9.64 4.14
C PRO A 182 13.00 10.78 3.27
N MET A 183 13.36 12.02 3.60
CA MET A 183 13.00 13.19 2.81
C MET A 183 13.73 13.17 1.46
N LEU A 184 13.06 13.65 0.41
CA LEU A 184 13.71 13.80 -0.90
C LEU A 184 14.81 14.85 -0.85
N GLY A 185 15.93 14.56 -1.48
CA GLY A 185 17.11 15.42 -1.51
C GLY A 185 17.93 15.40 -0.22
N GLN A 186 17.50 14.66 0.82
CA GLN A 186 18.35 14.49 2.00
C GLN A 186 19.59 13.67 1.66
N PRO A 187 20.75 14.00 2.27
CA PRO A 187 21.95 13.20 2.11
C PRO A 187 21.72 11.75 2.53
N CYS A 188 22.31 10.86 1.76
CA CYS A 188 22.39 9.44 2.05
C CYS A 188 23.80 8.97 1.72
N SER A 189 24.14 7.75 2.10
CA SER A 189 25.44 7.18 1.78
C SER A 189 25.21 5.91 1.00
N GLY A 190 25.98 5.65 -0.06
CA GLY A 190 26.02 4.40 -0.83
C GLY A 190 24.74 4.03 -1.59
N GLN A 191 24.91 3.32 -2.72
CA GLN A 191 23.79 2.89 -3.55
C GLN A 191 22.90 1.87 -2.84
N ARG A 192 21.63 2.21 -2.65
CA ARG A 192 20.64 1.35 -2.00
C ARG A 192 19.23 1.70 -2.46
N SER A 193 18.33 0.75 -2.31
CA SER A 193 16.92 0.90 -2.65
C SER A 193 16.07 0.36 -1.49
N CYS A 194 15.17 1.21 -0.99
CA CYS A 194 14.38 0.99 0.21
C CYS A 194 12.89 1.07 -0.15
N ASP A 195 12.15 -0.01 0.07
CA ASP A 195 10.71 -0.04 -0.16
C ASP A 195 9.95 0.35 1.12
N TYR A 196 9.14 1.40 1.00
CA TYR A 196 8.25 1.92 2.03
C TYR A 196 6.78 1.65 1.66
N GLY A 197 6.51 0.45 1.15
CA GLY A 197 5.18 -0.07 0.88
C GLY A 197 4.63 0.23 -0.52
N SER A 198 5.53 0.46 -1.49
CA SER A 198 5.21 0.85 -2.87
C SER A 198 4.29 -0.11 -3.62
N CYS A 199 4.32 -1.38 -3.27
CA CYS A 199 3.47 -2.41 -3.87
C CYS A 199 2.20 -2.72 -3.09
N VAL A 200 2.08 -2.24 -1.86
CA VAL A 200 1.03 -2.67 -0.93
C VAL A 200 0.07 -1.57 -0.52
N SER A 201 0.45 -0.30 -0.69
CA SER A 201 -0.36 0.86 -0.34
C SER A 201 -0.35 1.90 -1.45
N LYS A 202 -1.40 2.71 -1.55
CA LYS A 202 -1.56 3.75 -2.58
C LYS A 202 -0.52 4.86 -2.45
N ARG A 203 -0.12 5.18 -1.21
CA ARG A 203 0.93 6.19 -0.94
C ARG A 203 2.30 5.59 -0.65
N GLY A 204 2.44 4.28 -0.78
CA GLY A 204 3.73 3.63 -0.62
C GLY A 204 4.70 4.06 -1.69
N MET A 205 5.98 4.13 -1.34
CA MET A 205 7.03 4.61 -2.25
C MET A 205 8.29 3.78 -2.13
N ARG A 206 9.03 3.68 -3.24
CA ARG A 206 10.39 3.17 -3.24
C ARG A 206 11.34 4.35 -3.30
N MET A 207 12.32 4.34 -2.40
CA MET A 207 13.33 5.38 -2.31
C MET A 207 14.69 4.79 -2.68
N ILE A 208 15.45 5.51 -3.47
CA ILE A 208 16.82 5.14 -3.83
C ILE A 208 17.79 6.19 -3.30
N CYS A 209 18.96 5.73 -2.85
CA CYS A 209 20.10 6.60 -2.60
C CYS A 209 20.98 6.59 -3.84
N GLU A 210 20.94 7.68 -4.60
CA GLU A 210 21.72 7.85 -5.82
C GLU A 210 22.31 9.27 -5.81
N ASP A 211 23.56 9.41 -6.24
CA ASP A 211 24.33 10.65 -6.14
C ASP A 211 24.36 11.24 -4.72
N ASP A 212 24.47 10.35 -3.73
CA ASP A 212 24.49 10.66 -2.29
C ASP A 212 23.25 11.43 -1.78
N VAL A 213 22.13 11.36 -2.51
CA VAL A 213 20.84 11.94 -2.10
C VAL A 213 19.68 10.95 -2.25
N TRP A 214 18.68 11.07 -1.37
CA TRP A 214 17.45 10.29 -1.47
C TRP A 214 16.56 10.78 -2.60
N GLN A 215 16.16 9.87 -3.48
CA GLN A 215 15.26 10.11 -4.61
C GLN A 215 14.11 9.10 -4.61
N THR A 216 13.00 9.43 -5.28
CA THR A 216 11.93 8.46 -5.51
C THR A 216 12.22 7.62 -6.74
N GLU A 217 11.81 6.35 -6.69
CA GLU A 217 11.86 5.43 -7.82
C GLU A 217 10.46 4.89 -8.09
N VAL A 218 10.13 4.65 -9.37
CA VAL A 218 8.92 3.91 -9.72
C VAL A 218 9.11 2.45 -9.36
N ALA A 219 8.34 1.97 -8.40
CA ALA A 219 8.36 0.56 -8.04
C ALA A 219 7.63 -0.31 -9.08
N THR A 220 8.33 -1.34 -9.55
CA THR A 220 7.74 -2.47 -10.28
C THR A 220 7.30 -3.53 -9.28
N CYS A 221 6.03 -3.90 -9.32
CA CYS A 221 5.46 -4.94 -8.48
C CYS A 221 5.18 -6.15 -9.35
N GLU A 222 5.88 -7.25 -9.08
CA GLU A 222 5.71 -8.54 -9.76
C GLU A 222 4.73 -9.44 -8.99
#